data_AF-A0A923YD50-F1
#
_entry.id   AF-A0A923YD50-F1
#
_cell.length_a   1.000
_cell.length_b   1.000
_cell.length_c   1.000
_cell.angle_alpha   90.00
_cell.angle_beta   90.00
_cell.angle_gamma   90.00
#
_symmetry.space_group_name_H-M   'P 1'
#
loop_
_entity.id
_entity.type
_entity.pdbx_description
1 polymer ?
#
loop_
_entity_poly.entity_id
_entity_poly.type
_entity_poly.pdbx_seq_one_letter_code
_entity_poly.pdbx_strand_id
1 'polypeptide(L)' 'MNPTVDELVAQAEQFSAGDRDLLLIRLQQALAPAVDAGIEAAWMAEVERRVEAMDRGEMRSVPWEEARKRLGL' A
#
# COMPACT_ATOMS: atom_id res chain seq x y z
N MET A 1 8.81 -22.13 -24.00
CA MET A 1 9.46 -22.36 -22.69
C MET A 1 9.32 -21.08 -21.89
N ASN A 2 8.99 -21.18 -20.60
CA ASN A 2 9.01 -20.02 -19.71
C ASN A 2 10.42 -19.89 -19.12
N PRO A 3 10.91 -18.65 -18.91
CA PRO A 3 12.21 -18.44 -18.27
C PRO A 3 12.19 -18.96 -16.84
N THR A 4 13.35 -19.40 -16.35
CA THR A 4 13.55 -19.73 -14.93
C THR A 4 13.56 -18.47 -14.07
N VAL A 5 13.39 -18.62 -12.76
CA VAL A 5 13.51 -17.48 -11.82
C VAL A 5 14.90 -16.85 -11.91
N ASP A 6 15.95 -17.68 -11.99
CA ASP A 6 17.33 -17.19 -12.08
C ASP A 6 17.57 -16.40 -13.38
N GLU A 7 16.98 -16.83 -14.50
CA GLU A 7 17.04 -16.08 -15.77
C GLU A 7 16.33 -14.73 -15.67
N LEU A 8 15.19 -14.64 -14.96
CA LEU A 8 14.48 -13.39 -14.75
C LEU A 8 15.27 -12.44 -13.83
N VAL A 9 15.90 -12.96 -12.79
CA VAL A 9 16.77 -12.17 -11.89
C VAL A 9 17.97 -11.64 -12.65
N ALA A 10 18.66 -12.48 -13.43
CA ALA A 10 19.80 -12.05 -14.25
C ALA A 10 19.43 -10.97 -15.28
N GLN A 11 18.21 -11.01 -15.82
CA GLN A 11 17.70 -9.94 -16.70
C GLN A 11 17.40 -8.66 -15.92
N ALA A 12 16.77 -8.75 -14.74
CA ALA A 12 16.45 -7.61 -13.91
C ALA A 12 17.71 -6.89 -13.38
N GLU A 13 18.81 -7.60 -13.16
CA GLU A 13 20.10 -7.00 -12.76
C GLU A 13 20.68 -6.04 -13.81
N GLN A 14 20.34 -6.23 -15.08
CA GLN A 14 20.77 -5.34 -16.18
C GLN A 14 20.00 -4.03 -16.21
N PHE A 15 18.91 -3.90 -15.44
CA PHE A 15 18.07 -2.72 -15.42
C PHE A 15 18.65 -1.61 -14.53
N SER A 16 18.24 -0.38 -14.83
CA SER A 16 18.48 0.75 -13.94
C SER A 16 17.82 0.49 -12.58
N ALA A 17 18.27 1.20 -11.53
CA ALA A 17 17.66 1.07 -10.20
C ALA A 17 16.15 1.38 -10.23
N GLY A 18 15.75 2.43 -10.95
CA GLY A 18 14.34 2.81 -11.07
C GLY A 18 13.50 1.78 -11.84
N ASP A 19 14.06 1.15 -12.87
CA ASP A 19 13.36 0.10 -13.61
C ASP A 19 13.21 -1.19 -12.78
N ARG A 20 14.19 -1.49 -11.91
CA ARG A 20 14.07 -2.58 -10.94
C ARG A 20 12.96 -2.31 -9.92
N ASP A 21 12.88 -1.09 -9.40
CA ASP A 21 11.80 -0.69 -8.49
C ASP A 21 10.43 -0.79 -9.17
N LEU A 22 10.32 -0.31 -10.41
CA LEU A 22 9.10 -0.41 -11.19
C LEU A 22 8.70 -1.86 -11.46
N LEU A 23 9.67 -2.73 -11.76
CA LEU A 23 9.42 -4.17 -11.93
C LEU A 23 8.86 -4.80 -10.65
N LEU A 24 9.45 -4.49 -9.49
CA LEU A 24 8.96 -4.97 -8.19
C LEU A 24 7.53 -4.51 -7.91
N ILE A 25 7.22 -3.24 -8.15
CA ILE A 25 5.86 -2.70 -7.98
C ILE A 25 4.86 -3.46 -8.84
N ARG A 26 5.18 -3.70 -10.12
CA ARG A 26 4.27 -4.41 -11.03
C ARG A 26 4.07 -5.88 -10.64
N LEU A 27 5.13 -6.56 -10.21
CA LEU A 27 5.03 -7.94 -9.72
C LEU A 27 4.18 -8.00 -8.45
N GLN A 28 4.38 -7.08 -7.51
CA GLN A 28 3.56 -6.99 -6.30
C GLN A 28 2.09 -6.77 -6.63
N GLN A 29 1.78 -5.88 -7.57
CA GLN A 29 0.40 -5.63 -8.03
C GLN A 29 -0.22 -6.87 -8.70
N ALA A 30 0.53 -7.59 -9.52
CA ALA A 30 0.05 -8.80 -10.18
C ALA A 30 -0.18 -9.97 -9.21
N LEU A 31 0.59 -10.01 -8.12
CA LEU A 31 0.48 -11.02 -7.06
C LEU A 31 -0.50 -10.60 -5.96
N ALA A 32 -0.91 -9.33 -5.91
CA ALA A 32 -1.85 -8.86 -4.92
C ALA A 32 -3.17 -9.63 -5.08
N PRO A 33 -3.70 -10.23 -4.00
CA PRO A 33 -5.02 -10.84 -4.07
C PRO A 33 -6.04 -9.77 -4.48
N ALA A 34 -7.09 -10.19 -5.19
CA ALA A 34 -8.21 -9.29 -5.45
C ALA A 34 -8.67 -8.70 -4.12
N VAL A 35 -8.68 -7.37 -4.02
CA VAL A 35 -9.18 -6.68 -2.84
C VAL A 35 -10.65 -7.06 -2.71
N ASP A 36 -10.99 -7.72 -1.61
CA ASP A 36 -12.39 -8.03 -1.30
C ASP A 36 -13.15 -6.71 -1.19
N ALA A 37 -14.15 -6.51 -2.04
CA ALA A 37 -14.96 -5.30 -2.05
C ALA A 37 -15.62 -5.04 -0.68
N GLY A 38 -15.85 -6.07 0.13
CA GLY A 38 -16.32 -5.94 1.51
C GLY A 38 -15.30 -5.31 2.45
N ILE A 39 -13.99 -5.53 2.23
CA ILE A 39 -12.93 -4.87 3.01
C ILE A 39 -12.90 -3.38 2.70
N GLU A 40 -12.96 -3.00 1.43
CA GLU A 40 -12.97 -1.60 1.03
C GLU A 40 -14.22 -0.88 1.57
N ALA A 41 -15.39 -1.50 1.45
CA ALA A 41 -16.63 -0.95 1.99
C ALA A 41 -16.59 -0.79 3.52
N ALA A 42 -16.04 -1.78 4.24
CA ALA A 42 -15.87 -1.69 5.69
C ALA A 42 -14.87 -0.59 6.11
N TRP A 43 -13.80 -0.40 5.34
CA TRP A 43 -12.85 0.68 5.57
C TRP A 43 -13.49 2.05 5.36
N MET A 44 -14.27 2.23 4.30
CA MET A 44 -14.99 3.48 4.03
C MET A 44 -16.00 3.79 5.14
N ALA A 45 -16.77 2.79 5.59
CA ALA A 45 -17.71 2.95 6.70
C ALA A 45 -16.99 3.36 8.01
N GLU A 46 -15.81 2.81 8.30
CA GLU A 46 -15.03 3.19 9.48
C GLU A 46 -14.45 4.60 9.37
N VAL A 47 -14.03 5.03 8.17
CA VAL A 47 -13.59 6.40 7.92
C VAL A 47 -14.73 7.38 8.20
N GLU A 48 -15.91 7.16 7.62
CA GLU A 48 -17.10 7.99 7.85
C GLU A 48 -17.44 8.05 9.34
N ARG A 49 -17.50 6.91 10.02
CA ARG A 49 -17.77 6.84 11.46
C ARG A 49 -16.77 7.66 12.29
N ARG A 50 -15.48 7.64 11.94
CA ARG A 50 -14.44 8.41 12.65
C ARG A 50 -14.52 9.90 12.37
N VAL A 51 -14.84 10.30 11.14
CA VAL A 51 -15.07 11.70 10.77
C VAL A 51 -16.24 12.26 11.57
N GLU A 52 -17.38 11.56 11.58
CA GLU A 52 -18.55 12.01 12.35
C GLU A 52 -18.28 12.06 13.85
N ALA A 53 -17.51 11.12 14.41
CA ALA A 53 -17.11 11.16 15.82
C ALA A 53 -16.21 12.38 16.13
N MET A 54 -15.35 12.80 15.20
CA MET A 54 -14.60 14.05 15.33
C MET A 54 -15.52 15.28 15.28
N ASP A 55 -16.49 15.30 14.36
CA ASP A 55 -17.45 16.41 14.25
C ASP A 55 -18.33 16.55 15.49
N ARG A 56 -18.71 15.43 16.14
CA ARG A 56 -19.41 15.41 17.43
C ARG A 56 -18.50 15.75 18.63
N GLY A 57 -17.19 15.87 18.42
CA GLY A 57 -16.21 16.12 19.48
C GLY A 57 -15.88 14.91 20.37
N GLU A 58 -16.31 13.71 19.97
CA GLU A 58 -16.04 12.44 20.66
C GLU A 58 -14.63 11.91 20.38
N MET A 59 -14.02 12.36 19.28
CA MET A 59 -12.68 11.98 18.86
C MET A 59 -11.85 13.23 18.50
N ARG A 60 -10.53 13.18 18.73
CA ARG A 60 -9.60 14.24 18.33
C ARG A 60 -8.56 13.69 17.37
N SER A 61 -8.28 14.43 16.31
CA SER A 61 -7.15 14.17 15.44
C SER A 61 -5.83 14.49 16.15
N VAL A 62 -4.74 13.88 15.69
CA VAL A 62 -3.38 14.28 16.05
C VAL A 62 -2.78 15.09 14.90
N PRO A 63 -1.84 16.01 15.18
CA PRO A 63 -1.07 16.67 14.12
C PRO A 63 -0.33 15.65 13.25
N TRP A 64 -0.19 15.95 11.96
CA TRP A 64 0.46 15.05 11.00
C TRP A 64 1.90 14.68 11.41
N GLU A 65 2.68 15.64 11.90
CA GLU A 65 4.05 15.39 12.36
C GLU A 65 4.12 14.34 13.49
N GLU A 66 3.12 14.32 14.37
CA GLU A 66 3.05 13.32 15.43
C GLU A 66 2.66 11.94 14.88
N ALA A 67 1.69 11.89 13.97
CA ALA A 67 1.29 10.64 13.32
C ALA A 67 2.47 10.01 12.55
N ARG A 68 3.18 10.82 11.78
CA ARG A 68 4.34 10.41 10.98
C ARG A 68 5.44 9.79 11.85
N LYS A 69 5.77 10.44 12.97
CA LYS A 69 6.73 9.92 13.96
C LYS A 69 6.32 8.56 14.53
N ARG A 70 5.03 8.33 14.80
CA ARG A 70 4.51 7.05 15.31
C ARG A 70 4.59 5.93 14.27
N LEU A 71 4.49 6.27 12.99
CA LEU A 71 4.52 5.32 11.87
C LEU A 71 5.95 5.03 11.35
N GLY A 72 6.96 5.76 11.84
CA GLY A 72 8.33 5.62 11.35
C GLY A 72 8.55 6.19 9.95
N LEU A 73 7.72 7.15 9.55
CA LEU A 73 7.76 7.88 8.27
C LEU A 73 8.51 9.23 8.39
#